data_AF-A0A956BW63-F1
#
_entry.id   AF-A0A956BW63-F1
#
_cell.length_a   1.000
_cell.length_b   1.000
_cell.length_c   1.000
_cell.angle_alpha   90.00
_cell.angle_beta   90.00
_cell.angle_gamma   90.00
#
_symmetry.space_group_name_H-M   'P 1'
#
loop_
_entity.id
_entity.type
_entity.pdbx_description
1 polymer ?
#
loop_
_entity_poly.entity_id
_entity_poly.type
_entity_poly.pdbx_seq_one_letter_code
_entity_poly.pdbx_strand_id
1 'polypeptide(L)'
;MLHRILRVAAITLALSLAVTAATPTQACAQTPVVRQQESGFKGMFGLGILGAELGLVIPAAAGLDQWWALVVFPAIGAAGGALGGYYGLDRNGQVEASTALLAIGIALVVPSVVLTVALRAYDDDEDGSAGEGQEVTVTDDAEASARRRTQSLARAGSGLIRRSEYGLHVGMPGIAVSNRTAATRDDYLMGVRPTTEVRISLFSGVF
;
A
#
# COMPACT_ATOMS: atom_id res chain seq x y z
N MET A 1 26.10 11.00 -11.82
CA MET A 1 25.08 11.24 -10.77
C MET A 1 24.64 9.95 -10.05
N LEU A 2 24.63 8.80 -10.74
CA LEU A 2 24.38 7.46 -10.19
C LEU A 2 25.13 7.16 -8.87
N HIS A 3 26.41 7.52 -8.78
CA HIS A 3 27.21 7.27 -7.57
C HIS A 3 26.78 8.11 -6.36
N ARG A 4 26.14 9.27 -6.56
CA ARG A 4 25.60 10.10 -5.47
C ARG A 4 24.28 9.53 -4.96
N ILE A 5 23.42 9.07 -5.85
CA ILE A 5 22.13 8.44 -5.51
C ILE A 5 22.36 7.09 -4.81
N LEU A 6 23.31 6.29 -5.30
CA LEU A 6 23.68 5.01 -4.68
C LEU A 6 24.31 5.18 -3.29
N ARG A 7 25.07 6.28 -3.08
CA ARG A 7 25.58 6.66 -1.76
C ARG A 7 24.47 7.13 -0.83
N VAL A 8 23.54 7.94 -1.30
CA VAL A 8 22.40 8.40 -0.49
C VAL A 8 21.50 7.23 -0.10
N ALA A 9 21.21 6.31 -1.02
CA ALA A 9 20.46 5.09 -0.75
C ALA A 9 21.19 4.15 0.22
N ALA A 10 22.52 4.01 0.09
CA ALA A 10 23.32 3.24 1.04
C ALA A 10 23.34 3.90 2.44
N ILE A 11 23.37 5.23 2.51
CA ILE A 11 23.34 5.98 3.77
C ILE A 11 21.96 5.87 4.44
N THR A 12 20.86 5.97 3.68
CA THR A 12 19.52 5.80 4.25
C THR A 12 19.28 4.35 4.70
N LEU A 13 19.72 3.37 3.92
CA LEU A 13 19.69 1.95 4.29
C LEU A 13 20.50 1.68 5.57
N ALA A 14 21.73 2.21 5.65
CA ALA A 14 22.58 2.08 6.83
C ALA A 14 21.99 2.80 8.05
N LEU A 15 21.32 3.94 7.87
CA LEU A 15 20.67 4.68 8.95
C LEU A 15 19.42 3.94 9.46
N SER A 16 18.61 3.36 8.57
CA SER A 16 17.48 2.51 8.98
C SER A 16 17.95 1.24 9.70
N LEU A 17 19.07 0.65 9.26
CA LEU A 17 19.65 -0.53 9.90
C LEU A 17 20.26 -0.19 11.27
N ALA A 18 20.80 1.02 11.44
CA ALA A 18 21.32 1.53 12.71
C ALA A 18 20.20 1.80 13.74
N VAL A 19 19.01 2.23 13.30
CA VAL A 19 17.85 2.42 14.20
C VAL A 19 17.32 1.07 14.74
N THR A 20 17.43 -0.01 13.96
CA THR A 20 17.14 -1.38 14.44
C THR A 20 18.23 -1.99 15.32
N ALA A 21 19.44 -1.42 15.32
CA ALA A 21 20.55 -1.85 16.18
C ALA A 21 20.58 -1.12 17.54
N ALA A 22 19.60 -0.24 17.81
CA ALA A 22 19.37 0.29 19.14
C ALA A 22 19.09 -0.88 20.08
N THR A 23 20.11 -1.21 20.87
CA THR A 23 20.12 -2.34 21.79
C THR A 23 18.90 -2.27 22.71
N PRO A 24 18.12 -3.36 22.88
CA PRO A 24 17.09 -3.37 23.91
C PRO A 24 17.80 -3.19 25.25
N THR A 25 17.58 -2.06 25.91
CA THR A 25 17.89 -1.92 27.34
C THR A 25 17.15 -3.06 28.05
N GLN A 26 17.90 -4.00 28.61
CA GLN A 26 17.32 -5.07 29.42
C GLN A 26 16.57 -4.43 30.60
N ALA A 27 15.24 -4.47 30.54
CA ALA A 27 14.42 -4.20 31.69
C ALA A 27 14.52 -5.42 32.62
N CYS A 28 15.40 -5.34 33.63
CA CYS A 28 15.42 -6.29 34.73
C CYS A 28 14.16 -6.07 35.57
N ALA A 29 13.08 -6.80 35.28
CA ALA A 29 11.93 -6.85 36.17
C ALA A 29 11.27 -8.24 36.16
N GLN A 30 11.26 -8.82 37.36
CA GLN A 30 10.48 -9.96 37.84
C GLN A 30 11.01 -11.36 37.50
N THR A 31 11.45 -12.02 38.56
CA THR A 31 11.75 -13.44 38.68
C THR A 31 10.67 -14.27 37.97
N PRO A 32 10.98 -14.96 36.87
CA PRO A 32 9.96 -15.71 36.17
C PRO A 32 9.62 -16.95 37.00
N VAL A 33 8.37 -17.04 37.43
CA VAL A 33 7.72 -18.34 37.62
C VAL A 33 7.91 -19.06 36.29
N VAL A 34 8.69 -20.15 36.27
CA VAL A 34 8.96 -20.97 35.07
C VAL A 34 7.65 -21.64 34.65
N ARG A 35 6.74 -20.87 34.05
CA ARG A 35 5.74 -21.40 33.15
C ARG A 35 6.51 -21.75 31.89
N GLN A 36 6.60 -23.04 31.57
CA GLN A 36 7.03 -23.48 30.24
C GLN A 36 6.20 -22.72 29.21
N GLN A 37 6.79 -21.70 28.61
CA GLN A 37 6.13 -20.91 27.59
C GLN A 37 6.26 -21.71 26.30
N GLU A 38 5.17 -22.39 25.93
CA GLU A 38 5.12 -23.09 24.66
C GLU A 38 5.47 -22.11 23.54
N SER A 39 6.41 -22.51 22.69
CA SER A 39 6.61 -21.89 21.38
C SER A 39 5.32 -22.15 20.62
N GLY A 40 4.38 -21.21 20.67
CA GLY A 40 3.11 -21.30 19.96
C GLY A 40 3.32 -21.23 18.45
N PHE A 41 2.60 -20.35 17.77
CA PHE A 41 2.68 -20.21 16.31
C PHE A 41 3.57 -19.05 15.84
N LYS A 42 4.46 -18.54 16.70
CA LYS A 42 5.20 -17.30 16.44
C LYS A 42 6.23 -17.47 15.34
N GLY A 43 6.90 -18.62 15.28
CA GLY A 43 7.89 -18.94 14.25
C GLY A 43 7.22 -19.09 12.89
N MET A 44 6.08 -19.79 12.82
CA MET A 44 5.25 -19.92 11.63
C MET A 44 4.85 -18.56 11.07
N PHE A 45 4.28 -17.67 11.90
CA PHE A 45 3.89 -16.34 11.44
C PHE A 45 5.09 -15.46 11.10
N GLY A 46 6.17 -15.51 11.90
CA GLY A 46 7.35 -14.69 11.68
C GLY A 46 8.05 -15.00 10.36
N LEU A 47 8.39 -16.27 10.13
CA LEU A 47 8.98 -16.67 8.84
C LEU A 47 7.97 -16.66 7.70
N GLY A 48 6.67 -16.82 7.96
CA GLY A 48 5.63 -16.64 6.94
C GLY A 48 5.58 -15.21 6.41
N ILE A 49 5.58 -14.21 7.29
CA ILE A 49 5.62 -12.79 6.90
C ILE A 49 6.92 -12.51 6.14
N LEU A 50 8.07 -12.91 6.71
CA LEU A 50 9.38 -12.68 6.09
C LEU A 50 9.48 -13.38 4.72
N GLY A 51 8.93 -14.59 4.59
CA GLY A 51 8.85 -15.31 3.33
C GLY A 51 7.99 -14.60 2.28
N ALA A 52 6.86 -14.01 2.69
CA ALA A 52 6.03 -13.18 1.80
C ALA A 52 6.80 -11.98 1.26
N GLU A 53 7.56 -11.30 2.12
CA GLU A 53 8.34 -10.14 1.74
C GLU A 53 9.46 -10.48 0.76
N LEU A 54 10.19 -11.57 1.00
CA LEU A 54 11.17 -12.07 0.03
C LEU A 54 10.51 -12.47 -1.28
N GLY A 55 9.30 -13.03 -1.22
CA GLY A 55 8.49 -13.34 -2.39
C GLY A 55 7.98 -12.10 -3.13
N LEU A 56 7.96 -10.91 -2.52
CA LEU A 56 7.68 -9.63 -3.20
C LEU A 56 8.95 -9.03 -3.79
N VAL A 57 10.01 -8.94 -2.99
CA VAL A 57 11.23 -8.19 -3.32
C VAL A 57 12.07 -8.92 -4.37
N ILE A 58 12.23 -10.24 -4.28
CA ILE A 58 13.11 -10.99 -5.19
C ILE A 58 12.62 -10.93 -6.65
N PRO A 59 11.33 -11.20 -6.95
CA PRO A 59 10.83 -11.08 -8.32
C PRO A 59 10.92 -9.65 -8.84
N ALA A 60 10.64 -8.65 -8.00
CA ALA A 60 10.77 -7.24 -8.38
C ALA A 60 12.23 -6.87 -8.69
N ALA A 61 13.19 -7.39 -7.93
CA ALA A 61 14.62 -7.22 -8.21
C ALA A 61 15.09 -7.97 -9.47
N ALA A 62 14.37 -9.01 -9.87
CA ALA A 62 14.61 -9.76 -11.11
C ALA A 62 13.86 -9.20 -12.33
N GLY A 63 13.16 -8.06 -12.19
CA GLY A 63 12.41 -7.42 -13.28
C GLY A 63 11.06 -8.09 -13.59
N LEU A 64 10.51 -8.94 -12.70
CA LEU A 64 9.16 -9.48 -12.89
C LEU A 64 8.11 -8.44 -12.49
N ASP A 65 7.53 -7.80 -13.50
CA ASP A 65 6.48 -6.79 -13.37
C ASP A 65 5.06 -7.38 -13.55
N GLN A 66 4.90 -8.62 -13.97
CA GLN A 66 3.57 -9.16 -14.22
C GLN A 66 2.72 -9.20 -12.93
N TRP A 67 1.45 -8.80 -13.03
CA TRP A 67 0.55 -8.69 -11.85
C TRP A 67 0.41 -10.01 -11.09
N TRP A 68 0.45 -11.15 -11.78
CA TRP A 68 0.35 -12.47 -11.16
C TRP A 68 1.59 -12.78 -10.32
N ALA A 69 2.77 -12.25 -10.69
CA ALA A 69 4.00 -12.44 -9.94
C ALA A 69 3.93 -11.79 -8.56
N LEU A 70 3.24 -10.63 -8.46
CA LEU A 70 2.98 -9.93 -7.20
C LEU A 70 2.05 -10.70 -6.24
N VAL A 71 1.40 -11.76 -6.71
CA VAL A 71 0.51 -12.59 -5.88
C VAL A 71 1.13 -13.96 -5.62
N VAL A 72 1.64 -14.60 -6.67
CA VAL A 72 2.12 -15.99 -6.60
C VAL A 72 3.40 -16.11 -5.79
N PHE A 73 4.42 -15.29 -6.06
CA PHE A 73 5.69 -15.40 -5.34
C PHE A 73 5.59 -15.06 -3.85
N PRO A 74 4.85 -14.02 -3.43
CA PRO A 74 4.62 -13.76 -2.02
C PRO A 74 3.81 -14.86 -1.35
N ALA A 75 2.80 -15.41 -2.03
CA ALA A 75 2.02 -16.52 -1.49
C ALA A 75 2.87 -17.79 -1.28
N ILE A 76 3.70 -18.14 -2.27
CA ILE A 76 4.62 -19.28 -2.17
C ILE A 76 5.68 -19.02 -1.10
N GLY A 77 6.26 -17.82 -1.07
CA GLY A 77 7.22 -17.41 -0.07
C GLY A 77 6.65 -17.47 1.34
N ALA A 78 5.41 -17.01 1.53
CA ALA A 78 4.72 -17.08 2.81
C ALA A 78 4.43 -18.52 3.23
N ALA A 79 3.98 -19.38 2.31
CA ALA A 79 3.73 -20.79 2.60
C ALA A 79 5.03 -21.51 2.97
N GLY A 80 6.10 -21.32 2.20
CA GLY A 80 7.42 -21.89 2.45
C GLY A 80 8.03 -21.39 3.76
N GLY A 81 7.93 -20.08 4.01
CA GLY A 81 8.38 -19.44 5.24
C GLY A 81 7.60 -19.94 6.47
N ALA A 82 6.28 -20.08 6.37
CA ALA A 82 5.43 -20.59 7.45
C ALA A 82 5.78 -22.05 7.79
N LEU A 83 5.97 -22.90 6.79
CA LEU A 83 6.43 -24.28 7.00
C LEU A 83 7.83 -24.31 7.63
N GLY A 84 8.75 -23.48 7.15
CA GLY A 84 10.09 -23.34 7.72
C GLY A 84 10.07 -22.86 9.17
N GLY A 85 9.20 -21.91 9.50
CA GLY A 85 8.99 -21.42 10.87
C GLY A 85 8.39 -22.46 11.79
N TYR A 86 7.40 -23.19 11.32
CA TYR A 86 6.78 -24.25 12.09
C TYR A 86 7.77 -25.39 12.40
N TYR A 87 8.44 -25.93 11.39
CA TYR A 87 9.36 -27.06 11.57
C TYR A 87 10.72 -26.66 12.15
N GLY A 88 11.22 -25.47 11.84
CA GLY A 88 12.54 -25.01 12.25
C GLY A 88 12.57 -24.36 13.64
N LEU A 89 11.50 -23.67 14.03
CA LEU A 89 11.48 -22.85 15.25
C LEU A 89 10.43 -23.35 16.24
N ASP A 90 9.16 -23.42 15.83
CA ASP A 90 8.05 -23.72 16.73
C ASP A 90 8.15 -25.16 17.27
N ARG A 91 8.39 -26.14 16.38
CA ARG A 91 8.56 -27.54 16.77
C ARG A 91 9.80 -27.78 17.64
N ASN A 92 10.83 -26.94 17.50
CA ASN A 92 12.09 -27.06 18.25
C ASN A 92 12.07 -26.28 19.57
N GLY A 93 10.94 -25.65 19.93
CA GLY A 93 10.80 -24.90 21.18
C GLY A 93 11.62 -23.62 21.24
N GLN A 94 12.04 -23.04 20.10
CA GLN A 94 12.87 -21.84 20.05
C GLN A 94 12.02 -20.57 20.20
N VAL A 95 11.53 -20.30 21.40
CA VAL A 95 10.59 -19.20 21.69
C VAL A 95 11.21 -17.82 21.40
N GLU A 96 12.48 -17.65 21.74
CA GLU A 96 13.21 -16.38 21.56
C GLU A 96 13.43 -16.08 20.07
N ALA A 97 13.95 -17.06 19.32
CA ALA A 97 14.16 -16.93 17.88
C ALA A 97 12.83 -16.71 17.14
N SER A 98 11.77 -17.42 17.52
CA SER A 98 10.43 -17.25 16.96
C SER A 98 9.87 -15.84 17.20
N THR A 99 10.07 -15.31 18.40
CA THR A 99 9.58 -13.96 18.75
C THR A 99 10.43 -12.88 18.06
N ALA A 100 11.74 -13.07 17.97
CA ALA A 100 12.63 -12.15 17.25
C ALA A 100 12.31 -12.11 15.76
N LEU A 101 12.12 -13.27 15.12
CA LEU A 101 11.77 -13.34 13.70
C LEU A 101 10.40 -12.76 13.40
N LEU A 102 9.43 -12.94 14.29
CA LEU A 102 8.15 -12.26 14.17
C LEU A 102 8.29 -10.73 14.24
N ALA A 103 9.07 -10.22 15.19
CA ALA A 103 9.31 -8.79 15.33
C ALA A 103 10.03 -8.21 14.11
N ILE A 104 11.06 -8.92 13.60
CA ILE A 104 11.79 -8.54 12.39
C ILE A 104 10.86 -8.54 11.18
N GLY A 105 10.05 -9.59 11.00
CA GLY A 105 9.09 -9.68 9.90
C GLY A 105 8.15 -8.49 9.89
N ILE A 106 7.52 -8.17 11.02
CA ILE A 106 6.60 -7.02 11.10
C ILE A 106 7.33 -5.69 10.84
N ALA A 107 8.58 -5.54 11.32
CA ALA A 107 9.37 -4.34 11.10
C ALA A 107 9.77 -4.13 9.62
N LEU A 108 9.93 -5.22 8.85
CA LEU A 108 10.36 -5.17 7.45
C LEU A 108 9.22 -4.97 6.45
N VAL A 109 7.95 -5.07 6.86
CA VAL A 109 6.78 -4.91 5.96
C VAL A 109 6.81 -3.60 5.19
N VAL A 110 7.03 -2.48 5.88
CA VAL A 110 7.03 -1.17 5.23
C VAL A 110 8.27 -1.01 4.33
N PRO A 111 9.51 -1.27 4.81
CA PRO A 111 10.70 -1.23 3.96
C PRO A 111 10.62 -2.11 2.72
N SER A 112 10.09 -3.34 2.82
CA SER A 112 10.01 -4.28 1.69
C SER A 112 9.03 -3.83 0.62
N VAL A 113 7.87 -3.29 1.00
CA VAL A 113 6.91 -2.72 0.04
C VAL A 113 7.51 -1.50 -0.66
N VAL A 114 8.14 -0.58 0.09
CA VAL A 114 8.78 0.60 -0.49
C VAL A 114 9.89 0.19 -1.47
N LEU A 115 10.71 -0.80 -1.11
CA LEU A 115 11.77 -1.33 -1.97
C LEU A 115 11.20 -1.97 -3.24
N THR A 116 10.15 -2.78 -3.11
CA THR A 116 9.49 -3.44 -4.25
C THR A 116 8.96 -2.41 -5.25
N VAL A 117 8.30 -1.36 -4.75
CA VAL A 117 7.82 -0.24 -5.59
C VAL A 117 8.99 0.52 -6.21
N ALA A 118 10.04 0.80 -5.45
CA ALA A 118 11.21 1.50 -5.95
C ALA A 118 11.95 0.73 -7.06
N LEU A 119 12.04 -0.59 -6.96
CA LEU A 119 12.68 -1.42 -8.00
C LEU A 119 11.87 -1.40 -9.30
N ARG A 120 10.55 -1.36 -9.20
CA ARG A 120 9.67 -1.45 -10.36
C ARG A 120 9.40 -0.10 -11.03
N ALA A 121 9.48 1.01 -10.30
CA ALA A 121 9.19 2.34 -10.82
C ALA A 121 10.26 2.89 -11.78
N TYR A 122 11.45 2.27 -11.84
CA TYR A 122 12.59 2.77 -12.62
C TYR A 122 12.94 1.91 -13.85
N ASP A 123 12.25 0.78 -14.07
CA ASP A 123 12.51 -0.12 -15.20
C ASP A 123 11.70 0.25 -16.46
N ASP A 124 10.87 1.30 -16.38
CA ASP A 124 9.97 1.75 -17.46
C ASP A 124 10.63 2.74 -18.45
N ASP A 125 11.95 3.01 -18.29
CA ASP A 125 12.67 4.06 -19.05
C ASP A 125 13.61 3.53 -20.17
N GLU A 126 13.66 2.22 -20.46
CA GLU A 126 14.62 1.67 -21.45
C GLU A 126 14.11 1.59 -22.92
N ASP A 127 12.94 2.13 -23.24
CA ASP A 127 12.43 2.22 -24.63
C ASP A 127 12.40 3.66 -25.20
N GLY A 128 13.40 4.47 -24.84
CA GLY A 128 13.62 5.82 -25.36
C GLY A 128 14.95 5.96 -26.08
N SER A 129 14.95 5.76 -27.39
CA SER A 129 15.97 6.12 -28.37
C SER A 129 17.06 7.08 -27.87
N ALA A 130 18.32 6.69 -28.08
CA ALA A 130 19.46 7.61 -28.15
C ALA A 130 19.08 8.91 -28.89
N GLY A 131 19.07 10.01 -28.15
CA GLY A 131 18.67 11.33 -28.62
C GLY A 131 19.19 12.36 -27.63
N GLU A 132 20.07 13.21 -28.11
CA GLU A 132 20.86 14.17 -27.36
C GLU A 132 20.03 15.11 -26.48
N GLY A 133 20.55 15.38 -25.27
CA GLY A 133 20.40 16.65 -24.57
C GLY A 133 19.01 17.27 -24.53
N GLN A 134 18.14 16.79 -23.66
CA GLN A 134 17.04 17.60 -23.16
C GLN A 134 16.96 17.50 -21.65
N GLU A 135 17.45 18.53 -20.98
CA GLU A 135 17.08 18.86 -19.60
C GLU A 135 15.58 19.22 -19.63
N VAL A 136 14.73 18.19 -19.64
CA VAL A 136 13.28 18.35 -19.66
C VAL A 136 12.87 18.87 -18.29
N THR A 137 12.17 19.99 -18.29
CA THR A 137 11.38 20.57 -17.19
C THR A 137 10.25 19.62 -16.77
N VAL A 138 10.62 18.45 -16.20
CA VAL A 138 9.68 17.39 -15.77
C VAL A 138 8.67 17.91 -14.74
N THR A 139 9.03 18.94 -13.97
CA THR A 139 8.15 19.53 -12.96
C THR A 139 6.98 20.28 -13.59
N ASP A 140 7.21 21.00 -14.68
CA ASP A 140 6.20 21.87 -15.29
C ASP A 140 5.20 21.06 -16.11
N ASP A 141 5.68 20.02 -16.81
CA ASP A 141 4.83 19.11 -17.59
C ASP A 141 4.01 18.16 -16.70
N ALA A 142 4.56 17.71 -15.57
CA ALA A 142 3.84 16.91 -14.59
C ALA A 142 2.73 17.73 -13.91
N GLU A 143 3.01 18.98 -13.56
CA GLU A 143 2.02 19.86 -12.95
C GLU A 143 0.93 20.27 -13.96
N ALA A 144 1.30 20.55 -15.21
CA ALA A 144 0.35 20.81 -16.29
C ALA A 144 -0.57 19.59 -16.53
N SER A 145 -0.01 18.39 -16.50
CA SER A 145 -0.76 17.13 -16.66
C SER A 145 -1.69 16.86 -15.47
N ALA A 146 -1.24 17.11 -14.24
CA ALA A 146 -2.06 17.00 -13.03
C ALA A 146 -3.21 18.00 -13.02
N ARG A 147 -2.98 19.24 -13.48
CA ARG A 147 -4.03 20.26 -13.63
C ARG A 147 -5.06 19.84 -14.68
N ARG A 148 -4.63 19.32 -15.84
CA ARG A 148 -5.55 18.79 -16.88
C ARG A 148 -6.39 17.63 -16.35
N ARG A 149 -5.78 16.70 -15.60
CA ARG A 149 -6.46 15.57 -14.96
C ARG A 149 -7.47 16.03 -13.90
N THR A 150 -7.13 17.03 -13.11
CA THR A 150 -8.04 17.57 -12.08
C THR A 150 -9.22 18.30 -12.72
N GLN A 151 -9.01 19.02 -13.82
CA GLN A 151 -10.06 19.68 -14.58
C GLN A 151 -10.99 18.67 -15.29
N SER A 152 -10.44 17.59 -15.85
CA SER A 152 -11.26 16.54 -16.47
C SER A 152 -12.08 15.77 -15.43
N LEU A 153 -11.52 15.50 -14.24
CA LEU A 153 -12.24 14.92 -13.10
C LEU A 153 -13.36 15.84 -12.58
N ALA A 154 -13.14 17.16 -12.57
CA ALA A 154 -14.16 18.13 -12.19
C ALA A 154 -15.31 18.18 -13.22
N ARG A 155 -15.01 18.02 -14.51
CA ARG A 155 -16.03 17.94 -15.58
C ARG A 155 -16.80 16.61 -15.56
N ALA A 156 -16.19 15.52 -15.12
CA ALA A 156 -16.81 14.20 -15.02
C ALA A 156 -17.96 14.10 -13.97
N GLY A 157 -18.19 15.16 -13.19
CA GLY A 157 -19.31 15.31 -12.27
C GLY A 157 -19.14 14.59 -10.91
N SER A 158 -20.19 14.65 -10.08
CA SER A 158 -20.21 14.02 -8.75
C SER A 158 -20.85 12.63 -8.84
N GLY A 159 -20.05 11.58 -8.93
CA GLY A 159 -20.52 10.18 -8.95
C GLY A 159 -19.47 9.27 -8.33
N LEU A 160 -19.91 8.16 -7.70
CA LEU A 160 -19.01 7.15 -7.13
C LEU A 160 -18.13 6.53 -8.21
N ILE A 161 -18.72 6.21 -9.36
CA ILE A 161 -18.04 5.66 -10.54
C ILE A 161 -18.13 6.70 -11.66
N ARG A 162 -16.96 7.14 -12.15
CA ARG A 162 -16.81 8.21 -13.12
C ARG A 162 -16.08 7.74 -14.36
N ARG A 163 -16.67 7.98 -15.52
CA ARG A 163 -16.02 7.72 -16.82
C ARG A 163 -15.50 9.04 -17.36
N SER A 164 -14.19 9.13 -17.56
CA SER A 164 -13.52 10.24 -18.24
C SER A 164 -12.86 9.75 -19.53
N GLU A 165 -12.42 10.67 -20.38
CA GLU A 165 -11.63 10.36 -21.59
C GLU A 165 -10.33 9.60 -21.26
N TYR A 166 -9.84 9.71 -20.02
CA TYR A 166 -8.62 9.07 -19.53
C TYR A 166 -8.85 7.78 -18.74
N GLY A 167 -10.10 7.30 -18.64
CA GLY A 167 -10.42 6.01 -18.03
C GLY A 167 -11.54 6.05 -16.98
N LEU A 168 -11.66 4.94 -16.25
CA LEU A 168 -12.63 4.75 -15.18
C LEU A 168 -12.02 5.18 -13.84
N HIS A 169 -12.74 6.03 -13.10
CA HIS A 169 -12.29 6.55 -11.82
C HIS A 169 -13.33 6.27 -10.74
N VAL A 170 -12.87 5.92 -9.55
CA VAL A 170 -13.71 5.81 -8.35
C VAL A 170 -13.49 7.04 -7.49
N GLY A 171 -14.57 7.68 -7.06
CA GLY A 171 -14.54 8.92 -6.27
C GLY A 171 -15.57 8.94 -5.16
N MET A 172 -15.59 10.03 -4.39
CA MET A 172 -16.63 10.21 -3.38
C MET A 172 -18.01 10.38 -4.04
N PRO A 173 -19.07 9.71 -3.55
CA PRO A 173 -20.41 9.89 -4.06
C PRO A 173 -20.90 11.31 -3.76
N GLY A 174 -21.52 11.95 -4.76
CA GLY A 174 -22.18 13.24 -4.54
C GLY A 174 -23.44 13.05 -3.72
N ILE A 175 -23.54 13.70 -2.56
CA ILE A 175 -24.74 13.71 -1.73
C ILE A 175 -25.38 15.08 -1.83
N ALA A 176 -26.59 15.15 -2.36
CA ALA A 176 -27.39 16.36 -2.41
C ALA A 176 -28.62 16.18 -1.50
N VAL A 177 -28.84 17.13 -0.60
CA VAL A 177 -30.02 17.14 0.27
C VAL A 177 -30.92 18.28 -0.16
N SER A 178 -32.15 17.98 -0.55
CA SER A 178 -33.15 18.96 -0.94
C SER A 178 -34.40 18.80 -0.09
N ASN A 179 -34.89 19.89 0.48
CA ASN A 179 -36.16 19.89 1.21
C ASN A 179 -37.28 20.23 0.24
N ARG A 180 -38.26 19.33 0.10
CA ARG A 180 -39.50 19.63 -0.60
C ARG A 180 -40.47 20.26 0.39
N THR A 181 -40.66 21.56 0.27
CA THR A 181 -41.73 22.28 0.98
C THR A 181 -43.01 22.27 0.14
N ALA A 182 -44.17 22.14 0.78
CA ALA A 182 -45.46 22.28 0.12
C ALA A 182 -45.58 23.72 -0.42
N ALA A 183 -45.43 23.88 -1.73
CA ALA A 183 -45.29 25.19 -2.37
C ALA A 183 -46.63 25.69 -2.94
N THR A 184 -47.60 24.80 -3.14
CA THR A 184 -48.87 25.12 -3.80
C THR A 184 -50.07 24.80 -2.89
N ARG A 185 -51.14 25.58 -3.00
CA ARG A 185 -52.36 25.47 -2.17
C ARG A 185 -53.00 24.07 -2.22
N ASP A 186 -52.86 23.38 -3.36
CA ASP A 186 -53.35 22.02 -3.55
C ASP A 186 -52.56 20.97 -2.74
N ASP A 187 -51.25 21.18 -2.50
CA ASP A 187 -50.42 20.29 -1.68
C ASP A 187 -50.88 20.25 -0.21
N TYR A 188 -51.36 21.40 0.29
CA TYR A 188 -51.91 21.52 1.64
C TYR A 188 -53.26 20.80 1.76
N LEU A 189 -54.08 20.83 0.70
CA LEU A 189 -55.37 20.14 0.67
C LEU A 189 -55.20 18.61 0.57
N MET A 190 -54.14 18.14 -0.09
CA MET A 190 -53.79 16.71 -0.15
C MET A 190 -52.98 16.22 1.07
N GLY A 191 -52.72 17.07 2.06
CA GLY A 191 -52.02 16.68 3.29
C GLY A 191 -50.54 16.33 3.11
N VAL A 192 -49.90 16.81 2.04
CA VAL A 192 -48.49 16.54 1.74
C VAL A 192 -47.61 17.19 2.81
N ARG A 193 -46.84 16.37 3.53
CA ARG A 193 -45.92 16.84 4.56
C ARG A 193 -44.58 17.26 3.95
N PRO A 194 -43.86 18.24 4.52
CA PRO A 194 -42.51 18.55 4.09
C PRO A 194 -41.62 17.32 4.26
N THR A 195 -40.96 16.89 3.19
CA THR A 195 -40.04 15.74 3.20
C THR A 195 -38.66 16.17 2.78
N THR A 196 -37.66 15.72 3.53
CA THR A 196 -36.25 15.84 3.15
C THR A 196 -35.91 14.71 2.19
N GLU A 197 -35.51 15.07 0.98
CA GLU A 197 -34.99 14.14 -0.02
C GLU A 197 -33.46 14.13 0.02
N VAL A 198 -32.88 12.95 0.11
CA VAL A 198 -31.43 12.74 -0.04
C VAL A 198 -31.20 12.05 -1.38
N ARG A 199 -30.45 12.70 -2.27
CA ARG A 199 -30.05 12.17 -3.58
C ARG A 199 -28.57 11.79 -3.53
N ILE A 200 -28.28 10.55 -3.90
CA ILE A 200 -26.92 10.01 -3.94
C ILE A 200 -26.59 9.70 -5.39
N SER A 201 -25.59 10.38 -5.94
CA SER A 201 -25.15 10.16 -7.31
C SER A 201 -24.11 9.04 -7.35
N LEU A 202 -24.49 7.91 -7.96
CA LEU A 202 -23.64 6.71 -8.05
C LEU A 202 -22.81 6.69 -9.33
N PHE A 203 -23.36 7.16 -10.44
CA PHE A 203 -22.71 7.16 -11.75
C PHE A 203 -22.73 8.56 -12.35
N SER A 204 -21.60 8.99 -12.90
CA SER A 204 -21.48 10.28 -13.59
C SER A 204 -20.44 10.18 -14.70
N GLY A 205 -20.64 10.91 -15.79
CA GLY A 205 -19.72 10.87 -16.93
C GLY A 205 -20.04 11.93 -17.97
N VAL A 206 -19.05 12.23 -18.81
CA VAL A 206 -19.19 13.06 -20.01
C VAL A 206 -19.07 12.13 -21.21
N PHE A 207 -19.99 12.26 -22.17
CA PHE A 207 -20.06 11.49 -23.41
C PHE A 207 -19.80 12.39 -24.61
#